data_AF-A0A6P3VEG6-F1
#
_entry.id   AF-A0A6P3VEG6-F1
#
_cell.length_a   1.000
_cell.length_b   1.000
_cell.length_c   1.000
_cell.angle_alpha   90.00
_cell.angle_beta   90.00
_cell.angle_gamma   90.00
#
_symmetry.space_group_name_H-M   'P 1'
#
loop_
_entity.id
_entity.type
_entity.pdbx_description
1 polymer ?
#
loop_
_entity_poly.entity_id
_entity_poly.type
_entity_poly.pdbx_seq_one_letter_code
_entity_poly.pdbx_strand_id
1 'polypeptide(L)'
;MLLTAVLRRGRSPGRHWIGKHRRQQYVSEQAKQNMIHLLEIEAENQCRLSTPYTSTEQEYGHAAERRAIKAAIEAIKAACAAKFPPHRFAAD
;
A
#
# COMPACT_ATOMS: atom_id res chain seq x y z
N MET A 1 -25.37 46.63 -9.93
CA MET A 1 -24.83 45.28 -10.28
C MET A 1 -25.13 44.27 -9.16
N LEU A 2 -26.42 44.08 -8.82
CA LEU A 2 -26.84 43.15 -7.76
C LEU A 2 -26.82 41.70 -8.26
N LEU A 3 -27.30 41.48 -9.49
CA LEU A 3 -27.37 40.16 -10.12
C LEU A 3 -26.00 39.48 -10.24
N THR A 4 -24.96 40.21 -10.64
CA THR A 4 -23.60 39.65 -10.76
C THR A 4 -22.96 39.31 -9.42
N ALA A 5 -23.22 40.10 -8.37
CA ALA A 5 -22.75 39.80 -7.01
C ALA A 5 -23.49 38.59 -6.41
N VAL A 6 -24.80 38.45 -6.69
CA VAL A 6 -25.60 37.29 -6.27
C VAL A 6 -25.17 36.02 -7.00
N LEU A 7 -24.94 36.08 -8.32
CA LEU A 7 -24.51 34.92 -9.13
C LEU A 7 -23.07 34.47 -8.85
N ARG A 8 -22.24 35.32 -8.24
CA ARG A 8 -20.84 35.01 -7.89
C ARG A 8 -20.61 34.73 -6.41
N ARG A 9 -21.65 34.74 -5.57
CA ARG A 9 -21.53 34.41 -4.13
C ARG A 9 -21.06 32.97 -3.96
N GLY A 10 -19.96 32.77 -3.21
CA GLY A 10 -19.45 31.44 -2.85
C GLY A 10 -18.54 30.77 -3.89
N ARG A 11 -18.14 31.44 -4.97
CA ARG A 11 -17.18 30.89 -5.93
C ARG A 11 -15.74 30.96 -5.40
N SER A 12 -15.12 29.81 -5.16
CA SER A 12 -13.67 29.71 -4.96
C SER A 12 -12.94 29.95 -6.29
N PRO A 13 -11.90 30.78 -6.34
CA PRO A 13 -11.17 31.03 -7.58
C PRO A 13 -10.34 29.81 -7.97
N GLY A 14 -10.37 29.43 -9.25
CA GLY A 14 -9.61 28.29 -9.77
C GLY A 14 -10.16 26.92 -9.34
N ARG A 15 -9.27 25.95 -9.09
CA ARG A 15 -9.64 24.60 -8.66
C ARG A 15 -9.68 24.53 -7.13
N HIS A 16 -10.67 23.81 -6.59
CA HIS A 16 -10.96 23.77 -5.15
C HIS A 16 -9.82 23.26 -4.26
N TRP A 17 -9.02 22.29 -4.74
CA TRP A 17 -8.05 21.57 -3.90
C TRP A 17 -6.59 21.90 -4.19
N ILE A 18 -6.32 22.83 -5.12
CA ILE A 18 -4.96 23.20 -5.53
C ILE A 18 -4.82 24.71 -5.71
N GLY A 19 -3.59 25.22 -5.74
CA GLY A 19 -3.31 26.66 -5.86
C GLY A 19 -3.36 27.42 -4.52
N LYS A 20 -3.37 28.76 -4.59
CA LYS A 20 -3.28 29.65 -3.41
C LYS A 20 -4.57 29.72 -2.59
N HIS A 21 -5.72 29.78 -3.27
CA HIS A 21 -7.03 29.98 -2.62
C HIS A 21 -7.86 28.70 -2.74
N ARG A 22 -7.64 27.76 -1.80
CA ARG A 22 -8.31 26.46 -1.75
C ARG A 22 -9.59 26.52 -0.90
N ARG A 23 -10.47 25.56 -1.10
CA ARG A 23 -11.62 25.34 -0.21
C ARG A 23 -11.12 24.77 1.12
N GLN A 24 -11.58 25.35 2.23
CA GLN A 24 -11.27 24.85 3.57
C GLN A 24 -11.89 23.46 3.77
N GLN A 25 -11.09 22.53 4.30
CA GLN A 25 -11.57 21.24 4.79
C GLN A 25 -11.54 21.26 6.30
N TYR A 26 -12.67 20.95 6.92
CA TYR A 26 -12.76 20.78 8.36
C TYR A 26 -12.65 19.30 8.70
N VAL A 27 -11.93 19.00 9.78
CA VAL A 27 -11.87 17.65 10.31
C VAL A 27 -13.14 17.40 11.11
N SER A 28 -13.95 16.45 10.64
CA SER A 28 -15.15 16.02 11.36
C SER A 28 -14.77 15.25 12.64
N GLU A 29 -15.67 15.21 13.62
CA GLU A 29 -15.47 14.40 14.83
C GLU A 29 -15.30 12.91 14.50
N GLN A 30 -16.03 12.40 13.49
CA GLN A 30 -15.87 11.01 13.04
C GLN A 30 -14.44 10.73 12.54
N ALA A 31 -13.84 11.66 11.80
CA ALA A 31 -12.48 11.50 11.31
C ALA A 31 -11.47 11.44 12.48
N LYS A 32 -11.71 12.21 13.56
CA LYS A 32 -10.89 12.13 14.78
C LYS A 32 -11.05 10.79 15.46
N GLN A 33 -12.28 10.31 15.65
CA GLN A 33 -12.55 9.01 16.27
C GLN A 33 -11.91 7.86 15.47
N ASN A 34 -12.03 7.89 14.14
CA ASN A 34 -11.38 6.89 13.27
C ASN A 34 -9.85 6.91 13.44
N MET A 35 -9.25 8.10 13.54
CA MET A 35 -7.81 8.22 13.74
C MET A 35 -7.38 7.68 15.11
N ILE A 36 -8.13 7.99 16.17
CA ILE A 36 -7.85 7.47 17.52
C ILE A 36 -7.92 5.93 17.51
N HIS A 37 -8.95 5.36 16.90
CA HIS A 37 -9.08 3.91 16.81
C HIS A 37 -7.90 3.24 16.07
N LEU A 38 -7.42 3.84 14.98
CA LEU A 38 -6.24 3.34 14.27
C LEU A 38 -4.97 3.41 15.12
N LEU A 39 -4.81 4.48 15.89
CA LEU A 39 -3.67 4.64 16.81
C LEU A 39 -3.71 3.65 17.97
N GLU A 40 -4.90 3.32 18.47
CA GLU A 40 -5.08 2.27 19.49
C GLU A 40 -4.67 0.89 18.95
N ILE A 41 -5.08 0.56 17.73
CA ILE A 41 -4.65 -0.67 17.05
C ILE A 41 -3.13 -0.69 16.87
N GLU A 42 -2.53 0.43 16.47
CA GLU A 42 -1.08 0.52 16.31
C GLU A 42 -0.34 0.32 17.64
N ALA A 43 -0.81 0.92 18.72
CA ALA A 43 -0.24 0.75 20.06
C ALA A 43 -0.32 -0.72 20.54
N GLU A 44 -1.46 -1.38 20.30
CA GLU A 44 -1.62 -2.81 20.60
C GLU A 44 -0.66 -3.68 19.77
N ASN A 45 -0.51 -3.38 18.48
CA ASN A 45 0.40 -4.09 17.60
C ASN A 45 1.86 -3.91 18.03
N GLN A 46 2.27 -2.70 18.41
CA GLN A 46 3.62 -2.42 18.89
C GLN A 46 3.93 -3.24 20.16
N CYS A 47 3.00 -3.32 21.11
CA CYS A 47 3.15 -4.15 22.30
C CYS A 47 3.36 -5.63 21.93
N ARG A 48 2.53 -6.16 21.03
CA ARG A 48 2.61 -7.56 20.56
C ARG A 48 3.93 -7.87 19.85
N LEU A 49 4.40 -6.96 18.99
CA LEU A 49 5.62 -7.16 18.21
C LEU A 49 6.91 -6.94 19.02
N SER A 50 6.82 -6.32 20.20
CA SER A 50 7.98 -6.03 21.04
C SER A 50 8.52 -7.24 21.81
N THR A 51 7.80 -8.37 21.82
CA THR A 51 8.18 -9.58 22.58
C THR A 51 8.39 -10.78 21.64
N PRO A 52 9.52 -10.83 20.90
CA PRO A 52 9.80 -11.96 20.02
C PRO A 52 10.05 -13.24 20.82
N TYR A 53 9.65 -14.38 20.24
CA TYR A 53 9.83 -15.70 20.86
C TYR A 53 11.28 -16.22 20.73
N THR A 54 11.92 -15.99 19.58
CA THR A 54 13.30 -16.40 19.31
C THR A 54 14.22 -15.20 19.13
N SER A 55 15.49 -15.34 19.52
CA SER A 55 16.51 -14.36 19.14
C SER A 55 16.87 -14.48 17.66
N THR A 56 17.48 -13.44 17.11
CA THR A 56 17.95 -13.41 15.72
C THR A 56 18.96 -14.52 15.42
N GLU A 57 19.82 -14.86 16.38
CA GLU A 57 20.78 -15.96 16.28
C GLU A 57 20.10 -17.32 16.20
N GLN A 58 19.01 -17.52 16.95
CA GLN A 58 18.23 -18.76 16.92
C GLN A 58 17.41 -18.92 15.63
N GLU A 59 16.93 -17.80 15.06
CA GLU A 59 16.22 -17.82 13.78
C GLU A 59 17.16 -18.12 12.59
N TYR A 60 18.46 -17.83 12.75
CA TYR A 60 19.45 -18.01 11.70
C TYR A 60 19.51 -19.46 11.22
N GLY A 61 19.20 -19.69 9.95
CA GLY A 61 19.28 -21.01 9.31
C GLY A 61 18.14 -21.98 9.64
N HIS A 62 17.31 -21.73 10.66
CA HIS A 62 16.24 -22.65 11.09
C HIS A 62 15.24 -23.00 9.96
N ALA A 63 14.92 -22.03 9.11
CA ALA A 63 14.03 -22.23 7.97
C ALA A 63 14.78 -22.38 6.63
N ALA A 64 16.12 -22.52 6.63
CA ALA A 64 16.90 -22.57 5.40
C ALA A 64 16.52 -23.78 4.54
N GLU A 65 16.33 -24.96 5.12
CA GLU A 65 15.91 -26.17 4.40
C GLU A 65 14.46 -26.08 3.89
N ARG A 66 13.58 -25.36 4.63
CA ARG A 66 12.19 -25.11 4.21
C ARG A 66 12.06 -23.98 3.17
N ARG A 67 12.91 -22.95 3.21
CA ARG A 67 12.97 -21.91 2.17
C ARG A 67 13.73 -22.42 0.94
N ALA A 68 14.69 -23.30 1.17
CA ALA A 68 15.20 -24.25 0.19
C ALA A 68 14.22 -25.42 0.02
N ILE A 69 12.94 -25.12 -0.28
CA ILE A 69 12.27 -25.92 -1.32
C ILE A 69 13.10 -25.67 -2.59
N LYS A 70 14.24 -26.34 -2.64
CA LYS A 70 15.22 -26.28 -3.69
C LYS A 70 14.51 -26.55 -5.00
N ALA A 71 13.56 -27.50 -4.98
CA ALA A 71 12.63 -27.82 -6.04
C ALA A 71 11.70 -26.67 -6.49
N ALA A 72 11.20 -25.78 -5.62
CA ALA A 72 10.31 -24.69 -6.03
C ALA A 72 11.10 -23.53 -6.63
N ILE A 73 12.25 -23.20 -6.03
CA ILE A 73 13.16 -22.21 -6.59
C ILE A 73 13.79 -22.73 -7.89
N GLU A 74 14.18 -24.01 -7.96
CA GLU A 74 14.66 -24.68 -9.17
C GLU A 74 13.57 -24.80 -10.22
N ALA A 75 12.32 -25.09 -9.86
CA ALA A 75 11.19 -25.11 -10.79
C ALA A 75 10.90 -23.71 -11.36
N ILE A 76 10.98 -22.65 -10.55
CA ILE A 76 10.85 -21.27 -11.03
C ILE A 76 12.01 -20.92 -11.97
N LYS A 77 13.25 -21.28 -11.61
CA LYS A 77 14.43 -21.08 -12.48
C LYS A 77 14.29 -21.85 -13.79
N ALA A 78 13.84 -23.10 -13.75
CA ALA A 78 13.62 -23.94 -14.91
C ALA A 78 12.51 -23.39 -15.79
N ALA A 79 11.39 -22.93 -15.22
CA ALA A 79 10.30 -22.30 -15.96
C ALA A 79 10.74 -20.98 -16.64
N CYS A 80 11.56 -20.18 -15.95
CA CYS A 80 12.16 -18.99 -16.55
C CYS A 80 13.13 -19.34 -17.68
N ALA A 81 13.96 -20.37 -17.52
CA ALA A 81 14.88 -20.84 -18.55
C ALA A 81 14.16 -21.47 -19.75
N ALA A 82 13.02 -22.14 -19.52
CA ALA A 82 12.19 -22.75 -20.54
C ALA A 82 11.32 -21.76 -21.32
N LYS A 83 11.33 -20.46 -20.97
CA LYS A 83 10.56 -19.43 -21.66
C LYS A 83 11.19 -19.10 -23.01
N PHE A 84 10.86 -19.89 -24.02
CA PHE A 84 11.31 -19.73 -25.40
C PHE A 84 10.10 -19.58 -26.34
N PRO A 85 10.22 -18.82 -27.47
CA PRO A 85 9.16 -18.76 -28.47
C PRO A 85 8.77 -20.15 -28.99
N PRO A 86 7.50 -20.39 -29.33
CA PRO A 86 7.06 -21.68 -29.86
C PRO A 86 7.71 -21.95 -31.22
N HIS A 87 7.92 -23.23 -31.53
CA HIS A 87 8.39 -23.67 -32.84
C HIS A 87 7.35 -23.33 -33.93
N ARG A 88 7.82 -23.04 -35.14
CA ARG A 88 6.98 -22.88 -36.33
C ARG A 88 7.26 -24.03 -37.29
N PHE A 89 6.22 -24.72 -37.74
CA PHE A 89 6.34 -25.84 -38.67
C PHE A 89 6.01 -25.39 -40.10
N ALA A 90 6.57 -26.07 -41.10
CA ALA A 90 6.38 -25.71 -42.51
C ALA A 90 4.95 -25.94 -43.05
N ALA A 91 4.09 -26.62 -42.27
CA ALA A 91 2.69 -26.86 -42.59
C ALA A 91 1.74 -25.75 -42.06
N ASP A 92 2.25 -24.86 -41.20
CA ASP A 92 1.55 -23.67 -40.68
C ASP A 92 1.91 -22.44 -41.53
#